data_AF-A0A2R6M1L8-F1
#
_entry.id   AF-A0A2R6M1L8-F1
#
_cell.length_a   1.000
_cell.length_b   1.000
_cell.length_c   1.000
_cell.angle_alpha   90.00
_cell.angle_beta   90.00
_cell.angle_gamma   90.00
#
_symmetry.space_group_name_H-M   'P 1'
#
loop_
_entity.id
_entity.type
_entity.pdbx_description
1 polymer ?
#
loop_
_entity_poly.entity_id
_entity_poly.type
_entity_poly.pdbx_seq_one_letter_code
_entity_poly.pdbx_strand_id
1 'polypeptide(L)'
;MVDETNASWDLWTDSTKGELFTRVVLANVLSEEEASRAATGWGNDRLLEFRDDGRRGYVWLLRWDSADDADQFVQSFDRYLEARGAGPNDCVDSTCFERRRLGPKTSAVLVGRSSFVSNVTVEQKNAKVTVETA
;
A
#
# COMPACT_ATOMS: atom_id res chain seq x y z
N MET A 1 0.04 -11.92 -31.86
CA MET A 1 -0.46 -10.53 -31.77
C MET A 1 -0.17 -10.08 -30.37
N VAL A 2 0.70 -9.09 -30.22
CA VAL A 2 1.10 -8.55 -28.92
C VAL A 2 0.08 -7.46 -28.61
N ASP A 3 -0.82 -7.73 -27.69
CA ASP A 3 -1.75 -6.72 -27.18
C ASP A 3 -1.05 -6.04 -25.99
N GLU A 4 -0.07 -5.19 -26.30
CA GLU A 4 0.39 -4.18 -25.35
C GLU A 4 -0.63 -3.04 -25.40
N THR A 5 -1.73 -3.25 -24.70
CA THR A 5 -2.58 -2.13 -24.30
C THR A 5 -1.74 -1.31 -23.32
N ASN A 6 -1.27 -0.13 -23.74
CA ASN A 6 -0.79 0.89 -22.82
C ASN A 6 -2.00 1.30 -21.95
N ALA A 7 -2.26 0.51 -20.91
CA ALA A 7 -3.34 0.71 -19.97
C ALA A 7 -2.93 1.87 -19.04
N SER A 8 -3.31 3.09 -19.40
CA SER A 8 -3.16 4.23 -18.50
C SER A 8 -4.15 4.08 -17.35
N TRP A 9 -3.64 3.70 -16.18
CA TRP A 9 -4.43 3.67 -14.96
C TRP A 9 -4.79 5.09 -14.54
N ASP A 10 -6.09 5.41 -14.52
CA ASP A 10 -6.59 6.72 -14.14
C ASP A 10 -6.80 6.82 -12.63
N LEU A 11 -6.30 7.90 -12.02
CA LEU A 11 -6.61 8.22 -10.62
C LEU A 11 -8.11 8.52 -10.52
N TRP A 12 -8.84 7.66 -9.81
CA TRP A 12 -10.27 7.79 -9.63
C TRP A 12 -10.63 8.62 -8.39
N THR A 13 -9.96 8.34 -7.27
CA THR A 13 -10.18 9.09 -6.01
C THR A 13 -8.96 8.98 -5.10
N ASP A 14 -8.75 10.02 -4.29
CA ASP A 14 -7.89 9.96 -3.12
C ASP A 14 -8.70 10.21 -1.85
N SER A 15 -8.31 9.56 -0.76
CA SER A 15 -8.92 9.81 0.55
C SER A 15 -7.93 9.54 1.68
N THR A 16 -8.07 10.30 2.77
CA THR A 16 -7.46 9.97 4.07
C THR A 16 -8.36 8.96 4.78
N LYS A 17 -7.76 7.92 5.36
CA LYS A 17 -8.49 6.84 6.06
C LYS A 17 -8.32 6.90 7.57
N GLY A 18 -7.11 7.19 8.05
CA GLY A 18 -6.84 7.33 9.48
C GLY A 18 -6.32 6.08 10.17
N GLU A 19 -5.88 6.27 11.41
CA GLU A 19 -5.38 5.21 12.30
C GLU A 19 -6.38 4.06 12.47
N LEU A 20 -7.66 4.37 12.70
CA LEU A 20 -8.69 3.35 12.90
C LEU A 20 -8.83 2.42 11.69
N PHE A 21 -8.81 2.97 10.48
CA PHE A 21 -8.85 2.15 9.27
C PHE A 21 -7.61 1.26 9.17
N THR A 22 -6.44 1.78 9.53
CA THR A 22 -5.19 1.02 9.55
C THR A 22 -5.28 -0.19 10.46
N ARG A 23 -5.78 0.02 11.68
CA ARG A 23 -6.03 -1.07 12.63
C ARG A 23 -7.02 -2.09 12.08
N VAL A 24 -8.13 -1.64 11.49
CA VAL A 24 -9.17 -2.53 10.93
C VAL A 24 -8.62 -3.39 9.80
N VAL A 25 -7.79 -2.83 8.90
CA VAL A 25 -7.15 -3.62 7.83
C VAL A 25 -6.31 -4.75 8.43
N LEU A 26 -5.43 -4.43 9.38
CA LEU A 26 -4.53 -5.40 9.99
C LEU A 26 -5.27 -6.47 10.82
N ALA A 27 -6.33 -6.07 11.53
CA ALA A 27 -7.15 -6.94 12.37
C ALA A 27 -7.97 -7.99 11.59
N ASN A 28 -7.96 -7.97 10.25
CA ASN A 28 -8.57 -9.04 9.45
C ASN A 28 -7.87 -10.38 9.65
N VAL A 29 -6.59 -10.38 10.00
CA VAL A 29 -5.78 -11.60 10.18
C VAL A 29 -4.87 -11.55 11.40
N LEU A 30 -4.42 -10.36 11.81
CA LEU A 30 -3.60 -10.20 13.01
C LEU A 30 -4.48 -10.12 14.26
N SER A 31 -3.89 -10.38 15.42
CA SER A 31 -4.55 -10.14 16.71
C SER A 31 -4.88 -8.65 16.87
N GLU A 32 -5.92 -8.34 17.67
CA GLU A 32 -6.30 -6.95 17.95
C GLU A 32 -5.16 -6.15 18.57
N GLU A 33 -4.40 -6.77 19.48
CA GLU A 33 -3.22 -6.17 20.11
C GLU A 33 -2.16 -5.83 19.06
N GLU A 34 -1.79 -6.77 18.18
CA GLU A 34 -0.81 -6.53 17.13
C GLU A 34 -1.27 -5.45 16.14
N ALA A 35 -2.53 -5.50 15.72
CA ALA A 35 -3.11 -4.52 14.82
C ALA A 35 -3.13 -3.11 15.45
N SER A 36 -3.52 -3.01 16.72
CA SER A 36 -3.52 -1.74 17.45
C SER A 36 -2.11 -1.19 17.61
N ARG A 37 -1.15 -2.05 17.98
CA ARG A 37 0.25 -1.65 18.12
C ARG A 37 0.77 -1.13 16.78
N ALA A 38 0.51 -1.84 15.69
CA ALA A 38 1.03 -1.52 14.36
C ALA A 38 0.39 -0.26 13.73
N ALA A 39 -0.77 0.17 14.23
CA ALA A 39 -1.39 1.43 13.83
C ALA A 39 -0.94 2.62 14.70
N THR A 40 -0.29 2.37 15.84
CA THR A 40 0.20 3.43 16.74
C THR A 40 1.20 4.34 16.02
N GLY A 41 1.17 5.63 16.33
CA GLY A 41 2.04 6.62 15.69
C GLY A 41 1.65 6.91 14.24
N TRP A 42 0.43 6.56 13.82
CA TRP A 42 -0.14 7.02 12.56
C TRP A 42 -0.20 8.56 12.57
N GLY A 43 0.46 9.20 11.62
CA GLY A 43 0.47 10.66 11.49
C GLY A 43 -0.44 11.16 10.38
N ASN A 44 -0.40 10.54 9.20
CA ASN A 44 -1.27 10.86 8.06
C ASN A 44 -1.27 9.73 7.02
N ASP A 45 -2.26 9.67 6.15
CA ASP A 45 -2.28 8.79 5.00
C ASP A 45 -3.01 9.36 3.78
N ARG A 46 -2.74 8.74 2.63
CA ARG A 46 -3.51 8.89 1.40
C ARG A 46 -3.68 7.52 0.75
N LEU A 47 -4.93 7.08 0.62
CA LEU A 47 -5.29 5.96 -0.23
C LEU A 47 -5.74 6.49 -1.59
N LEU A 48 -4.94 6.19 -2.61
CA LEU A 48 -5.22 6.47 -4.01
C LEU A 48 -5.87 5.24 -4.63
N GLU A 49 -7.04 5.39 -5.23
CA GLU A 49 -7.68 4.36 -6.05
C GLU A 49 -7.50 4.71 -7.52
N PHE A 50 -6.99 3.74 -8.27
CA PHE A 50 -6.82 3.79 -9.72
C PHE A 50 -7.76 2.81 -10.40
N ARG A 51 -8.19 3.14 -11.62
CA ARG A 51 -9.05 2.27 -12.42
C ARG A 51 -8.54 2.13 -13.86
N ASP A 52 -8.77 0.95 -14.41
CA ASP A 52 -8.56 0.61 -15.82
C ASP A 52 -9.58 -0.45 -16.21
N ASP A 53 -10.47 -0.17 -17.17
CA ASP A 53 -11.42 -1.14 -17.73
C ASP A 53 -12.16 -2.00 -16.66
N GLY A 54 -12.70 -1.32 -15.63
CA GLY A 54 -13.40 -1.95 -14.51
C GLY A 54 -12.52 -2.63 -13.45
N ARG A 55 -11.20 -2.70 -13.67
CA ARG A 55 -10.20 -3.17 -12.71
C ARG A 55 -9.82 -2.04 -11.75
N ARG A 56 -9.33 -2.41 -10.57
CA ARG A 56 -8.91 -1.46 -9.53
C ARG A 56 -7.49 -1.74 -9.09
N GLY A 57 -6.76 -0.66 -8.84
CA GLY A 57 -5.44 -0.65 -8.21
C GLY A 57 -5.45 0.37 -7.08
N TYR A 58 -4.65 0.13 -6.05
CA TYR A 58 -4.56 0.98 -4.88
C TYR A 58 -3.11 1.29 -4.56
N VAL A 59 -2.85 2.56 -4.24
CA VAL A 59 -1.59 2.98 -3.60
C VAL A 59 -1.95 3.61 -2.27
N TRP A 60 -1.52 2.98 -1.18
CA TRP A 60 -1.72 3.51 0.15
C TRP A 60 -0.42 4.06 0.69
N LEU A 61 -0.33 5.38 0.78
CA LEU A 61 0.81 6.11 1.33
C LEU A 61 0.55 6.38 2.80
N LEU A 62 1.48 5.97 3.68
CA LEU A 62 1.37 6.17 5.12
C LEU A 62 2.57 6.96 5.65
N ARG A 63 2.28 7.92 6.52
CA ARG A 63 3.27 8.69 7.26
C ARG A 63 3.10 8.45 8.76
N TRP A 64 4.23 8.27 9.41
CA TRP A 64 4.32 7.89 10.81
C TRP A 64 5.00 8.98 11.64
N ASP A 65 4.73 8.98 12.94
CA ASP A 65 5.29 9.93 13.89
C ASP A 65 6.78 9.68 14.12
N SER A 66 7.20 8.42 14.15
CA SER A 66 8.60 8.01 14.27
C SER A 66 9.03 7.00 13.20
N ALA A 67 10.34 6.68 13.19
CA ALA A 67 10.84 5.62 12.33
C ALA A 67 10.48 4.23 12.85
N ASP A 68 10.45 4.07 14.17
CA ASP A 68 10.11 2.83 14.84
C ASP A 68 8.64 2.45 14.59
N ASP A 69 7.71 3.43 14.65
CA ASP A 69 6.29 3.19 14.33
C ASP A 69 6.12 2.65 12.91
N ALA A 70 6.88 3.22 11.98
CA ALA A 70 6.82 2.82 10.60
C ALA A 70 7.46 1.45 10.33
N ASP A 71 8.56 1.12 11.02
CA ASP A 71 9.17 -0.21 10.96
C ASP A 71 8.25 -1.26 11.58
N GLN A 72 7.54 -0.89 12.65
CA GLN A 72 6.55 -1.75 13.28
C GLN A 72 5.36 -2.01 12.35
N PHE A 73 4.86 -0.99 11.66
CA PHE A 73 3.83 -1.19 10.63
C PHE A 73 4.32 -2.13 9.53
N VAL A 74 5.53 -1.93 9.00
CA VAL A 74 6.09 -2.76 7.92
C VAL A 74 6.20 -4.23 8.36
N GLN A 75 6.73 -4.49 9.55
CA GLN A 75 6.84 -5.85 10.07
C GLN A 75 5.47 -6.51 10.27
N SER A 76 4.49 -5.77 10.79
CA SER A 76 3.13 -6.30 10.94
C SER A 76 2.42 -6.47 9.60
N PHE A 77 2.65 -5.59 8.63
CA PHE A 77 2.08 -5.72 7.29
C PHE A 77 2.66 -6.93 6.55
N ASP A 78 3.96 -7.21 6.72
CA ASP A 78 4.59 -8.41 6.18
C ASP A 78 3.96 -9.68 6.78
N ARG A 79 3.72 -9.73 8.10
CA ARG A 79 2.96 -10.84 8.74
C ARG A 79 1.52 -10.93 8.25
N TYR A 80 0.87 -9.80 8.03
CA TYR A 80 -0.47 -9.74 7.46
C TYR A 80 -0.50 -10.40 6.08
N LEU A 81 0.51 -10.16 5.23
CA LEU A 81 0.62 -10.78 3.92
C LEU A 81 0.96 -12.27 4.02
N GLU A 82 1.89 -12.65 4.88
CA GLU A 82 2.27 -14.05 5.11
C GLU A 82 1.05 -14.89 5.54
N ALA A 83 0.23 -14.36 6.45
CA ALA A 83 -1.02 -15.00 6.88
C ALA A 83 -2.04 -15.18 5.75
N ARG A 84 -1.94 -14.39 4.68
CA ARG A 84 -2.74 -14.48 3.45
C ARG A 84 -2.06 -15.30 2.35
N GLY A 85 -0.90 -15.90 2.63
CA GLY A 85 -0.13 -16.69 1.67
C GLY A 85 0.66 -15.84 0.67
N ALA A 86 0.91 -14.56 0.95
CA ALA A 86 1.64 -13.64 0.09
C ALA A 86 2.94 -13.17 0.75
N GLY A 87 3.99 -12.98 -0.04
CA GLY A 87 5.12 -12.13 0.34
C GLY A 87 4.85 -10.63 0.13
N PRO A 88 5.73 -9.75 0.62
CA PRO A 88 5.60 -8.30 0.46
C PRO A 88 5.71 -7.77 -0.96
N ASN A 89 6.18 -8.59 -1.91
CA ASN A 89 6.35 -8.29 -3.33
C ASN A 89 5.86 -9.49 -4.16
N ASP A 90 4.67 -9.99 -3.85
CA ASP A 90 4.15 -11.25 -4.40
C ASP A 90 2.65 -11.16 -4.74
N CYS A 91 2.12 -12.19 -5.41
CA CYS A 91 0.74 -12.26 -5.86
C CYS A 91 0.01 -13.50 -5.34
N VAL A 92 -1.23 -13.32 -4.88
CA VAL A 92 -2.16 -14.40 -4.52
C VAL A 92 -3.49 -14.15 -5.22
N ASP A 93 -4.02 -15.16 -5.91
CA ASP A 93 -5.30 -15.09 -6.63
C ASP A 93 -5.44 -13.84 -7.53
N SER A 94 -4.41 -13.59 -8.35
CA SER A 94 -4.30 -12.40 -9.24
C SER A 94 -4.22 -11.03 -8.54
N THR A 95 -4.13 -11.01 -7.22
CA THR A 95 -3.89 -9.79 -6.42
C THR A 95 -2.44 -9.76 -6.00
N CYS A 96 -1.70 -8.80 -6.53
CA CYS A 96 -0.31 -8.53 -6.22
C CYS A 96 -0.20 -7.43 -5.17
N PHE A 97 0.80 -7.58 -4.32
CA PHE A 97 1.17 -6.64 -3.27
C PHE A 97 2.60 -6.18 -3.50
N GLU A 98 2.84 -4.89 -3.31
CA GLU A 98 4.19 -4.36 -3.19
C GLU A 98 4.26 -3.39 -2.03
N ARG A 99 4.97 -3.77 -0.96
CA ARG A 99 5.21 -2.91 0.18
C ARG A 99 6.53 -2.18 -0.03
N ARG A 100 6.54 -0.86 0.03
CA ARG A 100 7.74 -0.01 -0.14
C ARG A 100 8.03 0.79 1.12
N ARG A 101 9.32 0.96 1.41
CA ARG A 101 9.82 1.95 2.38
C ARG A 101 10.36 3.15 1.61
N LEU A 102 9.70 4.30 1.70
CA LEU A 102 10.06 5.48 0.92
C LEU A 102 11.05 6.40 1.66
N GLY A 103 11.08 6.29 2.99
CA GLY A 103 11.99 7.00 3.87
C GLY A 103 11.77 6.57 5.32
N PRO A 104 12.48 7.16 6.30
CA PRO A 104 12.41 6.70 7.70
C PRO A 104 11.02 6.76 8.32
N LYS A 105 10.15 7.67 7.88
CA LYS A 105 8.79 7.83 8.44
C LYS A 105 7.69 7.60 7.41
N THR A 106 8.02 7.04 6.26
CA THR A 106 7.07 6.91 5.14
C THR A 106 7.12 5.50 4.58
N SER A 107 5.95 4.88 4.47
CA SER A 107 5.75 3.59 3.82
C SER A 107 4.69 3.73 2.73
N ALA A 108 4.71 2.82 1.77
CA ALA A 108 3.66 2.68 0.77
C ALA A 108 3.29 1.20 0.62
N VAL A 109 2.02 0.95 0.33
CA VAL A 109 1.53 -0.38 -0.05
C VAL A 109 0.79 -0.23 -1.37
N LEU A 110 1.23 -0.97 -2.38
CA LEU A 110 0.55 -1.10 -3.66
C LEU A 110 -0.25 -2.40 -3.64
N VAL A 111 -1.49 -2.36 -4.10
CA VAL A 111 -2.37 -3.53 -4.20
C VAL A 111 -3.12 -3.48 -5.52
N GLY A 112 -3.11 -4.56 -6.30
CA GLY A 112 -3.84 -4.61 -7.56
C GLY A 112 -3.43 -5.81 -8.41
N ARG A 113 -3.69 -5.78 -9.71
CA ARG A 113 -3.12 -6.77 -10.64
C ARG A 113 -1.63 -6.52 -10.85
N SER A 114 -0.91 -7.53 -11.35
CA SER A 114 0.51 -7.38 -11.70
C SER A 114 0.76 -6.20 -12.64
N SER A 115 -0.08 -6.02 -13.67
CA SER A 115 0.00 -4.90 -14.62
C SER A 115 -0.21 -3.51 -13.99
N PHE A 116 -0.85 -3.44 -12.82
CA PHE A 116 -0.92 -2.20 -12.05
C PHE A 116 0.36 -2.01 -11.26
N VAL A 117 0.70 -3.00 -10.42
CA VAL A 117 1.81 -2.89 -9.46
C VAL A 117 3.14 -2.66 -10.19
N SER A 118 3.36 -3.32 -11.34
CA SER A 118 4.57 -3.13 -12.15
C SER A 118 4.68 -1.74 -12.80
N ASN A 119 3.55 -1.08 -13.06
CA ASN A 119 3.49 0.19 -13.79
C ASN A 119 3.43 1.41 -12.87
N VAL A 120 3.26 1.19 -11.56
CA VAL A 120 3.20 2.27 -10.58
C VAL A 120 4.60 2.59 -10.05
N THR A 121 5.04 3.81 -10.33
CA THR A 121 6.25 4.39 -9.74
C THR A 121 5.85 5.27 -8.56
N VAL A 122 6.52 5.07 -7.42
CA VAL A 122 6.32 5.87 -6.21
C VAL A 122 7.68 6.40 -5.76
N GLU A 123 7.86 7.71 -5.82
CA GLU A 123 9.10 8.38 -5.45
C GLU A 123 8.86 9.38 -4.31
N GLN A 124 9.84 9.50 -3.40
CA GLN A 124 9.85 10.55 -2.39
C GLN A 124 11.02 11.51 -2.64
N LYS A 125 10.72 12.81 -2.79
CA LYS A 125 11.69 13.91 -2.92
C LYS A 125 11.30 15.05 -2.00
N ASN A 126 12.22 15.54 -1.17
CA ASN A 126 12.00 16.68 -0.26
C ASN A 126 10.69 16.59 0.55
N ALA A 127 10.43 15.43 1.15
CA ALA A 127 9.21 15.10 1.90
C ALA A 127 7.89 15.07 1.09
N LYS A 128 7.92 15.31 -0.22
CA LYS A 128 6.80 15.10 -1.15
C LYS A 128 6.89 13.70 -1.75
N VAL A 129 5.76 13.00 -1.80
CA VAL A 129 5.64 11.72 -2.51
C VAL A 129 4.90 11.96 -3.82
N THR A 130 5.44 11.44 -4.92
CA THR A 130 4.83 11.48 -6.25
C THR A 130 4.49 10.05 -6.67
N VAL A 131 3.31 9.86 -7.24
CA VAL A 131 2.84 8.58 -7.79
C VAL A 131 2.56 8.79 -9.27
N GLU A 132 3.18 7.96 -10.10
CA GLU A 132 3.04 7.99 -11.56
C GLU A 132 2.66 6.60 -12.05
N THR A 133 1.77 6.55 -13.05
CA THR A 133 1.37 5.32 -13.75
C THR A 133 1.85 5.43 -15.20
N ALA A 134 2.49 4.36 -15.69
CA ALA A 134 3.00 4.24 -17.05
C ALA A 134 2.09 3.38 -17.92
#